data_AF-A0A7V2CLH9-F1
#
_entry.id   AF-A0A7V2CLH9-F1
#
_cell.length_a   1.000
_cell.length_b   1.000
_cell.length_c   1.000
_cell.angle_alpha   90.00
_cell.angle_beta   90.00
_cell.angle_gamma   90.00
#
_symmetry.space_group_name_H-M   'P 1'
#
loop_
_entity.id
_entity.type
_entity.pdbx_description
1 polymer ?
#
loop_
_entity_poly.entity_id
_entity_poly.type
_entity_poly.pdbx_seq_one_letter_code
_entity_poly.pdbx_strand_id
1 'polypeptide(L)'
;MDDVLIEDTYDWYAQDDAGNVWYMGEQVDNCNYDDEGMLLNITHEGDWEAGQDVAGLGTIPWPGYLMKASPMPGDTYHQEYYPGEAEDMAEVVALNVAVTLADDTMYSCLKTRDFTPLDPESNEYKYYASGVGLVLEEAVAGGERVELVGMEP
;
A
#
# COMPACT_ATOMS: atom_id res chain seq x y z
N MET A 1 -12.76 -12.49 16.43
CA MET A 1 -11.71 -13.53 16.43
C MET A 1 -10.42 -12.77 16.43
N ASP A 2 -9.57 -13.03 17.41
CA ASP A 2 -8.27 -12.38 17.49
C ASP A 2 -7.26 -13.35 16.86
N ASP A 3 -6.36 -12.86 16.01
CA ASP A 3 -5.22 -13.61 15.44
C ASP A 3 -5.56 -14.64 14.34
N VAL A 4 -6.56 -14.36 13.50
CA VAL A 4 -6.80 -15.11 12.25
C VAL A 4 -6.21 -14.36 11.05
N LEU A 5 -5.56 -15.10 10.14
CA LEU A 5 -5.09 -14.55 8.87
C LEU A 5 -6.31 -14.16 8.02
N ILE A 6 -6.49 -12.87 7.76
CA ILE A 6 -7.59 -12.37 6.92
C ILE A 6 -7.14 -12.14 5.47
N GLU A 7 -5.86 -11.89 5.26
CA GLU A 7 -5.27 -11.56 3.97
C GLU A 7 -3.78 -11.93 3.98
N ASP A 8 -3.27 -12.49 2.88
CA ASP A 8 -1.84 -12.69 2.60
C ASP A 8 -1.54 -12.09 1.22
N THR A 9 -0.55 -11.19 1.14
CA THR A 9 -0.23 -10.44 -0.08
C THR A 9 1.24 -10.59 -0.45
N TYR A 10 1.50 -10.72 -1.75
CA TYR A 10 2.83 -10.66 -2.33
C TYR A 10 2.90 -9.50 -3.31
N ASP A 11 3.54 -8.43 -2.88
CA ASP A 11 3.84 -7.27 -3.72
C ASP A 11 5.18 -7.41 -4.43
N TRP A 12 5.26 -6.95 -5.66
CA TRP A 12 6.55 -6.79 -6.34
C TRP A 12 6.79 -5.36 -6.82
N TYR A 13 8.05 -4.98 -6.70
CA TYR A 13 8.53 -3.65 -6.97
C TYR A 13 9.73 -3.69 -7.92
N ALA A 14 9.91 -2.63 -8.70
CA ALA A 14 11.09 -2.43 -9.54
C ALA A 14 11.71 -1.06 -9.29
N GLN A 15 13.03 -0.94 -9.45
CA GLN A 15 13.71 0.35 -9.36
C GLN A 15 14.30 0.73 -10.72
N ASP A 16 14.05 1.96 -11.17
CA ASP A 16 14.64 2.50 -12.40
C ASP A 16 16.02 3.15 -12.17
N ASP A 17 16.72 3.47 -13.26
CA ASP A 17 18.06 4.08 -13.22
C ASP A 17 18.09 5.48 -12.59
N ALA A 18 16.93 6.15 -12.47
CA ALA A 18 16.80 7.42 -11.77
C ALA A 18 16.59 7.24 -10.25
N GLY A 19 16.31 6.00 -9.82
CA GLY A 19 16.08 5.63 -8.43
C GLY A 19 14.61 5.63 -8.01
N ASN A 20 13.65 5.79 -8.93
CA ASN A 20 12.23 5.67 -8.58
C ASN A 20 11.89 4.20 -8.34
N VAL A 21 11.06 3.96 -7.33
CA VAL A 21 10.47 2.65 -7.04
C VAL A 21 9.09 2.59 -7.66
N TRP A 22 8.87 1.58 -8.48
CA TRP A 22 7.63 1.28 -9.18
C TRP A 22 6.90 0.15 -8.47
N TYR A 23 5.59 0.29 -8.32
CA TYR A 23 4.71 -0.79 -7.88
C TYR A 23 4.23 -1.53 -9.12
N MET A 24 4.52 -2.83 -9.18
CA MET A 24 4.43 -3.60 -10.42
C MET A 24 3.32 -4.65 -10.39
N GLY A 25 2.65 -4.82 -9.26
CA GLY A 25 1.57 -5.74 -9.07
C GLY A 25 1.59 -6.39 -7.69
N GLU A 26 0.51 -7.10 -7.41
CA GLU A 26 0.30 -7.89 -6.21
C GLU A 26 -0.47 -9.18 -6.51
N GLN A 27 -0.25 -10.16 -5.64
CA GLN A 27 -1.08 -11.35 -5.55
C GLN A 27 -1.68 -11.38 -4.15
N VAL A 28 -2.99 -11.53 -4.05
CA VAL A 28 -3.80 -11.41 -2.84
C VAL A 28 -4.54 -12.72 -2.57
N ASP A 29 -4.42 -13.22 -1.35
CA ASP A 29 -5.21 -14.34 -0.82
C ASP A 29 -6.11 -13.85 0.33
N ASN A 30 -7.34 -13.44 0.01
CA ASN A 30 -8.34 -13.03 1.00
C ASN A 30 -9.00 -14.26 1.64
N CYS A 31 -8.89 -14.42 2.95
CA CYS A 31 -9.41 -15.58 3.69
C CYS A 31 -10.77 -15.26 4.34
N ASN A 32 -11.85 -15.83 3.80
CA ASN A 32 -13.21 -15.60 4.29
C ASN A 32 -13.66 -16.68 5.28
N TYR A 33 -14.13 -16.29 6.46
CA TYR A 33 -14.54 -17.19 7.55
C TYR A 33 -16.04 -17.05 7.87
N ASP A 34 -16.65 -18.09 8.45
CA ASP A 34 -17.95 -17.98 9.09
C ASP A 34 -17.87 -17.45 10.54
N ASP A 35 -19.03 -17.26 11.17
CA ASP A 35 -19.15 -16.79 12.55
C ASP A 35 -18.51 -17.75 13.58
N GLU A 36 -18.26 -19.02 13.19
CA GLU A 36 -17.61 -20.05 14.01
C GLU A 36 -16.08 -20.11 13.76
N GLY A 37 -15.57 -19.34 12.78
CA GLY A 37 -14.16 -19.28 12.39
C GLY A 37 -13.72 -20.38 11.45
N MET A 38 -14.64 -21.06 10.78
CA MET A 38 -14.31 -22.00 9.74
C MET A 38 -13.98 -21.24 8.45
N LEU A 39 -12.80 -21.52 7.86
CA LEU A 39 -12.44 -20.98 6.54
C LEU A 39 -13.45 -21.50 5.51
N LEU A 40 -14.17 -20.59 4.87
CA LEU A 40 -15.18 -20.87 3.86
C LEU A 40 -14.57 -20.95 2.46
N ASN A 41 -13.79 -19.95 2.09
CA ASN A 41 -13.10 -19.86 0.80
C ASN A 41 -11.92 -18.89 0.86
N ILE A 42 -11.12 -18.90 -0.21
CA ILE A 42 -10.10 -17.90 -0.50
C ILE A 42 -10.49 -17.21 -1.81
N THR A 43 -10.42 -15.89 -1.84
CA THR A 43 -10.65 -15.07 -3.05
C THR A 43 -9.43 -14.23 -3.39
N HIS A 44 -9.26 -13.96 -4.68
CA HIS A 44 -8.13 -13.20 -5.23
C HIS A 44 -8.57 -11.81 -5.70
N GLU A 45 -9.52 -11.21 -4.96
CA GLU A 45 -9.94 -9.83 -5.22
C GLU A 45 -8.78 -8.90 -4.82
N GLY A 46 -8.36 -8.03 -5.74
CA GLY A 46 -7.16 -7.20 -5.60
C GLY A 46 -5.99 -7.66 -6.47
N ASP A 47 -5.98 -8.88 -7.00
CA ASP A 47 -4.87 -9.36 -7.86
C ASP A 47 -4.70 -8.50 -9.12
N TRP A 48 -3.49 -8.02 -9.34
CA TRP A 48 -3.12 -7.34 -10.57
C TRP A 48 -1.63 -7.49 -10.90
N GLU A 49 -1.30 -7.44 -12.18
CA GLU A 49 0.08 -7.43 -12.63
C GLU A 49 0.26 -6.46 -13.80
N ALA A 50 1.23 -5.55 -13.67
CA ALA A 50 1.55 -4.56 -14.69
C ALA A 50 1.70 -5.21 -16.08
N GLY A 51 0.86 -4.79 -17.03
CA GLY A 51 0.91 -5.29 -18.40
C GLY A 51 0.21 -6.64 -18.65
N GLN A 52 -0.43 -7.24 -17.64
CA GLN A 52 -1.14 -8.51 -17.76
C GLN A 52 -2.60 -8.42 -17.26
N ASP A 53 -3.53 -9.03 -18.00
CA ASP A 53 -4.94 -9.16 -17.60
C ASP A 53 -5.11 -10.42 -16.74
N VAL A 54 -4.56 -10.40 -15.51
CA VAL A 54 -4.63 -11.54 -14.58
C VAL A 54 -6.04 -11.71 -13.98
N ALA A 55 -6.79 -10.61 -13.82
CA ALA A 55 -8.16 -10.63 -13.30
C ALA A 55 -9.21 -11.00 -14.37
N GLY A 56 -8.86 -11.04 -15.66
CA GLY A 56 -9.74 -11.44 -16.76
C GLY A 56 -10.82 -10.40 -17.11
N LEU A 57 -10.53 -9.11 -16.91
CA LEU A 57 -11.46 -8.00 -17.06
C LEU A 57 -11.44 -7.41 -18.48
N GLY A 58 -10.50 -7.83 -19.32
CA GLY A 58 -10.33 -7.34 -20.70
C GLY A 58 -9.63 -5.98 -20.79
N THR A 59 -9.13 -5.48 -19.67
CA THR A 59 -8.28 -4.30 -19.51
C THR A 59 -6.94 -4.72 -18.92
N ILE A 60 -5.92 -3.88 -19.06
CA ILE A 60 -4.57 -4.17 -18.58
C ILE A 60 -4.17 -3.05 -17.60
N PRO A 61 -3.71 -3.39 -16.38
CA PRO A 61 -3.25 -2.40 -15.42
C PRO A 61 -1.87 -1.85 -15.81
N TRP A 62 -1.61 -0.60 -15.44
CA TRP A 62 -0.34 0.06 -15.62
C TRP A 62 0.33 0.33 -14.27
N PRO A 63 1.65 0.11 -14.17
CA PRO A 63 2.38 0.37 -12.94
C PRO A 63 2.51 1.87 -12.71
N GLY A 64 2.51 2.24 -11.44
CA GLY A 64 2.78 3.58 -10.96
C GLY A 64 4.04 3.64 -10.11
N TYR A 65 4.35 4.83 -9.60
CA TYR A 65 5.42 4.99 -8.61
C TYR A 65 4.88 4.56 -7.25
N LEU A 66 5.59 3.69 -6.54
CA LEU A 66 5.43 3.60 -5.08
C LEU A 66 6.13 4.80 -4.43
N MET A 67 7.35 5.10 -4.88
CA MET A 67 8.17 6.17 -4.33
C MET A 67 9.04 6.82 -5.40
N LYS A 68 8.93 8.13 -5.57
CA LYS A 68 9.82 8.90 -6.45
C LYS A 68 11.23 8.94 -5.86
N ALA A 69 12.25 8.99 -6.72
CA ALA A 69 13.65 9.16 -6.34
C ALA A 69 13.93 10.49 -5.61
N SER A 70 13.12 11.51 -5.90
CA SER A 70 13.21 12.84 -5.32
C SER A 70 11.80 13.38 -5.08
N PRO A 71 11.11 12.89 -4.03
CA PRO A 71 9.75 13.29 -3.73
C PRO A 71 9.74 14.74 -3.21
N MET A 72 8.75 15.52 -3.62
CA MET A 72 8.52 16.89 -3.16
C MET A 72 7.09 17.01 -2.63
N PRO A 73 6.85 17.76 -1.53
CA PRO A 73 5.50 18.05 -1.07
C PRO A 73 4.61 18.59 -2.21
N GLY A 74 3.42 17.99 -2.34
CA GLY A 74 2.46 18.27 -3.42
C GLY A 74 2.68 17.47 -4.70
N ASP A 75 3.70 16.61 -4.78
CA ASP A 75 3.77 15.60 -5.84
C ASP A 75 2.57 14.65 -5.71
N THR A 76 1.87 14.41 -6.82
CA THR A 76 0.80 13.41 -6.92
C THR A 76 1.11 12.45 -8.06
N TYR A 77 0.94 11.15 -7.83
CA TYR A 77 1.22 10.10 -8.81
C TYR A 77 0.34 8.88 -8.59
N HIS A 78 0.11 8.11 -9.66
CA HIS A 78 -0.46 6.77 -9.56
C HIS A 78 0.55 5.82 -8.91
N GLN A 79 0.06 4.89 -8.09
CA GLN A 79 0.73 3.67 -7.61
C GLN A 79 0.28 2.47 -8.44
N GLU A 80 -1.03 2.35 -8.66
CA GLU A 80 -1.67 1.42 -9.59
C GLU A 80 -2.63 2.20 -10.50
N TYR A 81 -2.68 1.83 -11.77
CA TYR A 81 -3.75 2.31 -12.64
C TYR A 81 -4.38 1.17 -13.43
N TYR A 82 -5.50 0.67 -12.91
CA TYR A 82 -6.35 -0.36 -13.50
C TYR A 82 -7.74 0.24 -13.79
N PRO A 83 -7.98 0.72 -15.03
CA PRO A 83 -9.14 1.58 -15.33
C PRO A 83 -10.49 0.99 -14.92
N GLY A 84 -11.18 1.69 -14.01
CA GLY A 84 -12.51 1.31 -13.51
C GLY A 84 -12.51 0.23 -12.43
N GLU A 85 -11.35 -0.31 -12.08
CA GLU A 85 -11.18 -1.41 -11.11
C GLU A 85 -10.38 -0.92 -9.88
N ALA A 86 -9.19 -0.38 -10.10
CA ALA A 86 -8.36 0.23 -9.07
C ALA A 86 -7.57 1.41 -9.66
N GLU A 87 -7.51 2.53 -8.93
CA GLU A 87 -6.83 3.74 -9.41
C GLU A 87 -6.06 4.38 -8.25
N ASP A 88 -5.17 3.61 -7.65
CA ASP A 88 -4.46 4.01 -6.45
C ASP A 88 -3.46 5.13 -6.72
N MET A 89 -3.50 6.11 -5.84
CA MET A 89 -2.79 7.37 -5.96
C MET A 89 -2.13 7.71 -4.63
N ALA A 90 -0.94 8.32 -4.71
CA ALA A 90 -0.29 8.92 -3.57
C ALA A 90 -0.02 10.41 -3.81
N GLU A 91 -0.22 11.19 -2.74
CA GLU A 91 0.24 12.58 -2.63
C GLU A 91 1.35 12.66 -1.59
N VAL A 92 2.50 13.24 -1.95
CA VAL A 92 3.55 13.55 -0.96
C VAL A 92 3.07 14.72 -0.10
N VAL A 93 2.80 14.44 1.17
CA VAL A 93 2.31 15.45 2.13
C VAL A 93 3.47 16.24 2.73
N ALA A 94 4.50 15.53 3.20
CA ALA A 94 5.62 16.13 3.89
C ALA A 94 6.87 15.26 3.85
N LEU A 95 8.03 15.91 4.03
CA LEU A 95 9.33 15.26 4.19
C LEU A 95 9.83 15.48 5.62
N ASN A 96 10.67 14.56 6.10
CA ASN A 96 11.30 14.62 7.42
C ASN A 96 10.32 14.72 8.60
N VAL A 97 9.20 14.01 8.49
CA VAL A 97 8.20 13.92 9.57
C VAL A 97 8.76 13.04 10.68
N ALA A 98 8.90 13.57 11.89
CA ALA A 98 9.30 12.77 13.04
C ALA A 98 8.16 11.83 13.43
N VAL A 99 8.44 10.52 13.43
CA VAL A 99 7.52 9.46 13.85
C VAL A 99 8.15 8.72 15.03
N THR A 100 7.36 8.46 16.07
CA THR A 100 7.72 7.60 17.19
C THR A 100 6.72 6.45 17.25
N LEU A 101 7.23 5.22 17.24
CA LEU A 101 6.43 4.00 17.36
C LEU A 101 6.19 3.66 18.85
N ALA A 102 5.35 2.67 19.14
CA ALA A 102 5.02 2.30 20.52
C ALA A 102 6.20 1.69 21.29
N ASP A 103 7.22 1.20 20.60
CA ASP A 103 8.47 0.69 21.18
C ASP A 103 9.52 1.77 21.44
N ASP A 104 9.13 3.05 21.35
CA ASP A 104 9.98 4.25 21.44
C ASP A 104 10.99 4.41 20.27
N THR A 105 10.95 3.57 19.24
CA THR A 105 11.77 3.74 18.05
C THR A 105 11.36 5.02 17.30
N MET A 106 12.36 5.80 16.87
CA MET A 106 12.16 7.08 16.19
C MET A 106 12.66 7.05 14.75
N TYR A 107 11.83 7.54 13.83
CA TYR A 107 12.15 7.71 12.42
C TYR A 107 11.93 9.15 11.95
N SER A 108 12.65 9.52 10.89
CA SER A 108 12.39 10.71 10.08
C SER A 108 11.84 10.24 8.73
N CYS A 109 10.56 10.46 8.51
CA CYS A 109 9.81 9.81 7.43
C CYS A 109 9.43 10.77 6.29
N LEU A 110 9.32 10.19 5.09
CA LEU A 110 8.42 10.67 4.06
C LEU A 110 6.99 10.36 4.51
N LYS A 111 6.08 11.33 4.42
CA LYS A 111 4.64 11.13 4.64
C LYS A 111 3.91 11.27 3.31
N THR A 112 3.15 10.24 2.93
CA THR A 112 2.20 10.29 1.81
C THR A 112 0.78 10.25 2.32
N ARG A 113 -0.16 10.74 1.49
CA ARG A 113 -1.57 10.43 1.58
C ARG A 113 -1.88 9.50 0.42
N ASP A 114 -2.33 8.30 0.72
CA ASP A 114 -2.71 7.30 -0.27
C ASP A 114 -4.24 7.34 -0.39
N PHE A 115 -4.76 7.32 -1.61
CA PHE A 115 -6.18 7.53 -1.91
C PHE A 115 -6.54 6.96 -3.28
N THR A 116 -7.84 6.83 -3.54
CA THR A 116 -8.38 6.48 -4.86
C THR A 116 -9.43 7.49 -5.32
N PRO A 117 -9.48 7.87 -6.61
CA PRO A 117 -10.58 8.67 -7.14
C PRO A 117 -11.90 7.89 -7.21
N LEU A 118 -11.88 6.55 -7.08
CA LEU A 118 -13.06 5.70 -7.14
C LEU A 118 -13.88 5.74 -5.84
N ASP A 119 -13.22 5.94 -4.70
CA ASP A 119 -13.85 6.12 -3.38
C ASP A 119 -13.20 7.30 -2.63
N PRO A 120 -13.86 8.48 -2.61
CA PRO A 120 -13.33 9.69 -1.97
C PRO A 120 -13.13 9.60 -0.45
N GLU A 121 -13.77 8.64 0.22
CA GLU A 121 -13.61 8.44 1.67
C GLU A 121 -12.45 7.47 1.98
N SER A 122 -12.01 6.68 0.99
CA SER A 122 -10.87 5.79 1.10
C SER A 122 -9.58 6.58 0.95
N ASN A 123 -8.98 6.88 2.10
CA ASN A 123 -7.67 7.49 2.18
C ASN A 123 -7.00 7.30 3.53
N GLU A 124 -5.68 7.15 3.48
CA GLU A 124 -4.82 6.96 4.64
C GLU A 124 -3.53 7.76 4.51
N TYR A 125 -2.80 7.89 5.61
CA TYR A 125 -1.44 8.40 5.61
C TYR A 125 -0.45 7.26 5.80
N LYS A 126 0.51 7.14 4.90
CA LYS A 126 1.64 6.22 5.04
C LYS A 126 2.91 6.98 5.35
N TYR A 127 3.78 6.36 6.15
CA TYR A 127 5.04 6.94 6.59
C TYR A 127 6.18 5.99 6.28
N TYR A 128 7.12 6.47 5.46
CA TYR A 128 8.26 5.68 5.00
C TYR A 128 9.58 6.20 5.57
N ALA A 129 10.35 5.32 6.20
CA ALA A 129 11.68 5.60 6.72
C ALA A 129 12.78 5.09 5.78
N SER A 130 13.82 5.90 5.59
CA SER A 130 14.97 5.54 4.75
C SER A 130 15.65 4.27 5.25
N GLY A 131 15.85 3.29 4.36
CA GLY A 131 16.50 2.01 4.68
C GLY A 131 15.61 1.01 5.43
N VAL A 132 14.34 1.34 5.66
CA VAL A 132 13.36 0.46 6.32
C VAL A 132 12.15 0.24 5.42
N GLY A 133 11.61 1.29 4.81
CA GLY A 133 10.35 1.23 4.07
C GLY A 133 9.20 1.77 4.92
N LEU A 134 8.02 1.18 4.78
CA LEU A 134 6.81 1.57 5.51
C LEU A 134 6.98 1.28 7.01
N VAL A 135 6.73 2.27 7.86
CA VAL A 135 6.86 2.13 9.32
C VAL A 135 5.57 2.42 10.09
N LEU A 136 4.65 3.15 9.46
CA LEU A 136 3.39 3.55 10.06
C LEU A 136 2.36 3.83 8.96
N GLU A 137 1.13 3.42 9.23
CA GLU A 137 -0.08 3.75 8.49
C GLU A 137 -1.12 4.30 9.48
N GLU A 138 -1.82 5.35 9.07
CA GLU A 138 -2.85 5.98 9.88
C GLU A 138 -4.04 6.36 9.01
N ALA A 139 -5.24 5.96 9.39
CA ALA A 139 -6.44 6.44 8.72
C ALA A 139 -6.54 7.98 8.86
N VAL A 140 -6.93 8.67 7.79
CA VAL A 140 -7.12 10.14 7.84
C VAL A 140 -8.21 10.52 8.86
N ALA A 141 -9.19 9.64 9.05
CA ALA A 141 -10.23 9.71 10.07
C ALA A 141 -10.50 8.31 10.64
N GLY A 142 -10.98 8.21 11.88
CA GLY A 142 -11.37 6.92 12.49
C GLY A 142 -10.36 6.31 13.46
N GLY A 143 -9.13 6.82 13.50
CA GLY A 143 -8.14 6.50 14.54
C GLY A 143 -7.48 5.14 14.39
N GLU A 144 -7.64 4.47 13.26
CA GLU A 144 -6.88 3.27 12.91
C GLU A 144 -5.40 3.62 12.72
N ARG A 145 -4.54 2.75 13.22
CA ARG A 145 -3.10 2.89 13.24
C ARG A 145 -2.44 1.52 13.15
N VAL A 146 -1.61 1.33 12.15
CA VAL A 146 -0.79 0.13 11.96
C VAL A 146 0.68 0.57 11.96
N GLU A 147 1.53 -0.10 12.73
CA GLU A 147 2.94 0.29 12.84
C GLU A 147 3.88 -0.92 12.80
N LEU A 148 5.11 -0.66 12.35
CA LEU A 148 6.16 -1.67 12.29
C LEU A 148 6.48 -2.20 13.69
N VAL A 149 6.27 -3.51 13.90
CA VAL A 149 6.56 -4.20 15.17
C VAL A 149 7.86 -5.00 15.16
N GLY A 150 8.45 -5.24 13.98
CA GLY A 150 9.69 -5.98 13.81
C GLY A 150 10.08 -6.14 12.34
N MET A 151 11.36 -6.43 12.10
CA MET A 151 11.90 -6.74 10.78
C MET A 151 12.94 -7.86 10.90
N GLU A 152 12.95 -8.78 9.93
CA GLU A 152 13.98 -9.83 9.83
C GLU A 152 14.76 -9.66 8.51
N PRO A 153 16.09 -9.85 8.54
CA PRO A 153 16.96 -9.69 7.36
C PRO A 153 16.96 -10.88 6.40
#